data_AF-A0AA86UXX3-F1
#
_entry.id   AF-A0AA86UXX3-F1
#
_cell.length_a   1.000
_cell.length_b   1.000
_cell.length_c   1.000
_cell.angle_alpha   90.00
_cell.angle_beta   90.00
_cell.angle_gamma   90.00
#
_symmetry.space_group_name_H-M   'P 1'
#
loop_
_entity.id
_entity.type
_entity.pdbx_description
1 polymer ?
#
loop_
_entity_poly.entity_id
_entity_poly.type
_entity_poly.pdbx_seq_one_letter_code
_entity_poly.pdbx_strand_id
1 'polypeptide(L)'
;MTTYLFQLREFYDDIYKNDVKFSDNNVLNFVYQNLKISNVIHNDIRRGLWRFRPLFENSGTEEDVMTTCRALQCVFEKFTFIVWSNMSVEIQKSYYQSVTDMLEIIYGSYVNFNQVCRDLSKFLYFNEDLKLFNEDISIYFNLDYNRAVSVGMQAILHLYNQTQFSQQSFMKMSSSVHKLVSRLAPAIIKSIPKEFSNDMVILNYMQYVTCFCLHFTTDLKLSTILTELYLTLNMDGQIYFIAQIINFCAQNLISEIDDGYELLNQCVHRTLKSKNEDLAAFLEDLWKNANKKMFVKI
;
A
#
# COMPACT_ATOMS: atom_id res chain seq x y z
N MET A 1 -5.44 -17.88 5.41
CA MET A 1 -4.59 -16.79 4.90
C MET A 1 -4.88 -16.50 3.43
N THR A 2 -5.00 -17.52 2.56
CA THR A 2 -5.47 -17.40 1.16
C THR A 2 -6.88 -16.81 1.00
N THR A 3 -7.75 -16.95 2.01
CA THR A 3 -9.13 -16.44 1.96
C THR A 3 -9.22 -14.93 1.77
N TYR A 4 -8.36 -14.12 2.43
CA TYR A 4 -8.42 -12.66 2.33
C TYR A 4 -8.02 -12.15 0.95
N LEU A 5 -6.95 -12.71 0.39
CA LEU A 5 -6.49 -12.39 -0.96
C LEU A 5 -7.50 -12.82 -2.02
N PHE A 6 -8.19 -13.94 -1.81
CA PHE A 6 -9.29 -14.37 -2.67
C PHE A 6 -10.49 -13.44 -2.61
N GLN A 7 -10.95 -13.06 -1.40
CA GLN A 7 -12.03 -12.09 -1.20
C GLN A 7 -11.70 -10.74 -1.85
N LEU A 8 -10.45 -10.31 -1.72
CA LEU A 8 -9.98 -9.06 -2.30
C LEU A 8 -9.98 -9.10 -3.84
N ARG A 9 -9.66 -10.25 -4.43
CA ARG A 9 -9.82 -10.45 -5.87
C ARG A 9 -11.29 -10.31 -6.30
N GLU A 10 -12.22 -10.95 -5.59
CA GLU A 10 -13.66 -10.81 -5.87
C GLU A 10 -14.12 -9.35 -5.76
N PHE A 11 -13.61 -8.61 -4.77
CA PHE A 11 -13.84 -7.16 -4.65
C PHE A 11 -13.36 -6.39 -5.89
N TYR A 12 -12.14 -6.63 -6.37
CA TYR A 12 -11.63 -5.99 -7.59
C TYR A 12 -12.47 -6.31 -8.82
N ASP A 13 -12.96 -7.55 -8.91
CA ASP A 13 -13.83 -8.00 -9.99
C ASP A 13 -15.19 -7.29 -10.00
N ASP A 14 -15.71 -6.90 -8.83
CA ASP A 14 -16.93 -6.09 -8.76
C ASP A 14 -16.69 -4.62 -9.12
N ILE A 15 -15.61 -3.99 -8.63
CA ILE A 15 -15.39 -2.54 -8.85
C ILE A 15 -14.78 -2.22 -10.22
N TYR A 16 -14.02 -3.14 -10.83
CA TYR A 16 -13.31 -2.93 -12.10
C TYR A 16 -13.78 -3.87 -13.21
N LYS A 17 -15.05 -3.80 -13.58
CA LYS A 17 -15.71 -4.81 -14.45
C LYS A 17 -15.12 -5.00 -15.85
N ASN A 18 -14.33 -4.05 -16.34
CA ASN A 18 -13.77 -4.08 -17.70
C ASN A 18 -12.26 -4.26 -17.66
N ASP A 19 -11.77 -5.14 -18.53
CA ASP A 19 -10.33 -5.27 -18.76
C ASP A 19 -9.82 -4.14 -19.65
N VAL A 20 -8.70 -3.57 -19.25
CA VAL A 20 -7.96 -2.54 -19.99
C VAL A 20 -6.94 -3.25 -20.87
N LYS A 21 -6.93 -2.93 -22.16
CA LYS A 21 -5.88 -3.42 -23.06
C LYS A 21 -4.54 -2.77 -22.71
N PHE A 22 -3.50 -3.57 -22.62
CA PHE A 22 -2.13 -3.12 -22.39
C PHE A 22 -1.16 -3.82 -23.35
N SER A 23 0.04 -3.28 -23.46
CA SER A 23 1.13 -3.86 -24.25
C SER A 23 2.28 -4.23 -23.32
N ASP A 24 2.72 -5.48 -23.38
CA ASP A 24 3.95 -5.94 -22.69
C ASP A 24 5.23 -5.42 -23.36
N ASN A 25 5.11 -5.02 -24.62
CA ASN A 25 6.23 -4.56 -25.44
C ASN A 25 6.56 -3.08 -25.15
N ASN A 26 7.07 -2.78 -23.95
CA ASN A 26 7.91 -1.60 -23.73
C ASN A 26 8.60 -1.50 -22.35
N VAL A 27 8.57 -2.53 -21.49
CA VAL A 27 9.13 -2.43 -20.13
C VAL A 27 10.59 -1.99 -20.13
N LEU A 28 11.45 -2.65 -20.91
CA LEU A 28 12.88 -2.32 -20.98
C LEU A 28 13.10 -0.89 -21.50
N ASN A 29 12.39 -0.51 -22.56
CA ASN A 29 12.50 0.82 -23.12
C ASN A 29 12.01 1.89 -22.13
N PHE A 30 10.91 1.65 -21.42
CA PHE A 30 10.42 2.51 -20.34
C PHE A 30 11.49 2.68 -19.26
N VAL A 31 12.10 1.59 -18.80
CA VAL A 31 13.14 1.61 -17.77
C VAL A 31 14.33 2.47 -18.23
N TYR A 32 14.82 2.26 -19.46
CA TYR A 32 15.94 3.03 -20.01
C TYR A 32 15.62 4.52 -20.23
N GLN A 33 14.38 4.84 -20.62
CA GLN A 33 13.96 6.23 -20.83
C GLN A 33 13.64 6.95 -19.51
N ASN A 34 13.29 6.23 -18.45
CA ASN A 34 12.82 6.78 -17.17
C ASN A 34 13.67 6.27 -16.00
N LEU A 35 15.00 6.27 -16.13
CA LEU A 35 15.93 5.72 -15.13
C LEU A 35 15.68 6.24 -13.70
N LYS A 36 15.43 7.55 -13.55
CA LYS A 36 15.19 8.14 -12.22
C LYS A 36 13.99 7.51 -11.52
N ILE A 37 12.85 7.43 -12.21
CA ILE A 37 11.61 6.87 -11.65
C ILE A 37 11.75 5.36 -11.46
N SER A 38 12.38 4.69 -12.43
CA SER A 38 12.63 3.25 -12.36
C SER A 38 13.48 2.88 -11.16
N ASN A 39 14.51 3.67 -10.85
CA ASN A 39 15.32 3.47 -9.65
C ASN A 39 14.53 3.72 -8.35
N VAL A 40 13.56 4.63 -8.34
CA VAL A 40 12.69 4.82 -7.16
C VAL A 40 11.79 3.61 -6.98
N ILE A 41 11.10 3.16 -8.04
CA ILE A 41 10.24 1.96 -8.02
C ILE A 41 11.04 0.75 -7.54
N HIS A 42 12.22 0.52 -8.12
CA HIS A 42 13.13 -0.56 -7.73
C HIS A 42 13.46 -0.52 -6.24
N ASN A 43 13.84 0.65 -5.72
CA ASN A 43 14.19 0.80 -4.30
C ASN A 43 13.00 0.58 -3.37
N ASP A 44 11.81 1.02 -3.78
CA ASP A 44 10.57 0.82 -3.01
C ASP A 44 10.23 -0.69 -2.95
N ILE A 45 10.30 -1.39 -4.09
CA ILE A 45 9.99 -2.82 -4.16
C ILE A 45 11.01 -3.67 -3.41
N ARG A 46 12.30 -3.32 -3.48
CA ARG A 46 13.36 -3.98 -2.70
C ARG A 46 13.12 -3.93 -1.20
N ARG A 47 12.43 -2.88 -0.73
CA ARG A 47 12.04 -2.66 0.67
C ARG A 47 10.61 -3.12 0.98
N GLY A 48 9.86 -3.60 -0.01
CA GLY A 48 8.47 -4.04 0.10
C GLY A 48 8.32 -5.56 0.17
N LEU A 49 7.08 -6.04 0.00
CA LEU A 49 6.67 -7.45 0.01
C LEU A 49 6.83 -8.19 1.35
N TRP A 50 7.23 -7.50 2.41
CA TRP A 50 7.38 -8.10 3.75
C TRP A 50 6.08 -8.63 4.34
N ARG A 51 4.93 -8.12 3.89
CA ARG A 51 3.59 -8.59 4.33
C ARG A 51 3.31 -10.04 3.96
N PHE A 52 3.99 -10.54 2.92
CA PHE A 52 3.85 -11.92 2.47
C PHE A 52 4.88 -12.86 3.09
N ARG A 53 5.92 -12.33 3.77
CA ARG A 53 6.94 -13.15 4.45
C ARG A 53 6.32 -14.23 5.36
N PRO A 54 5.26 -13.95 6.17
CA PRO A 54 4.63 -14.97 7.00
C PRO A 54 4.06 -16.18 6.25
N LEU A 55 3.82 -16.08 4.95
CA LEU A 55 3.38 -17.22 4.12
C LEU A 55 4.47 -18.28 3.96
N PHE A 56 5.73 -17.90 4.14
CA PHE A 56 6.90 -18.75 3.88
C PHE A 56 7.69 -19.08 5.16
N GLU A 57 7.36 -18.50 6.32
CA GLU A 57 8.10 -18.71 7.57
C GLU A 57 8.24 -20.18 7.98
N ASN A 58 7.32 -21.05 7.53
CA ASN A 58 7.36 -22.49 7.81
C ASN A 58 7.97 -23.33 6.68
N SER A 59 8.43 -22.73 5.58
CA SER A 59 8.89 -23.48 4.40
C SER A 59 10.38 -23.81 4.38
N GLY A 60 11.18 -23.34 5.35
CA GLY A 60 12.61 -23.61 5.37
C GLY A 60 13.38 -22.79 6.40
N THR A 61 14.67 -22.58 6.13
CA THR A 61 15.55 -21.69 6.90
C THR A 61 15.24 -20.22 6.62
N GLU A 62 15.74 -19.32 7.46
CA GLU A 62 15.64 -17.86 7.22
C GLU A 62 16.20 -17.46 5.84
N GLU A 63 17.25 -18.15 5.39
CA GLU A 63 17.83 -17.93 4.06
C GLU A 63 16.86 -18.34 2.93
N ASP A 64 16.12 -19.43 3.11
CA ASP A 64 15.09 -19.89 2.15
C ASP A 64 13.92 -18.91 2.08
N VAL A 65 13.51 -18.37 3.24
CA VAL A 65 12.46 -17.34 3.34
C VAL A 65 12.89 -16.08 2.60
N MET A 66 14.11 -15.60 2.86
CA MET A 66 14.65 -14.40 2.22
C MET A 66 14.78 -14.57 0.70
N THR A 67 15.29 -15.72 0.27
CA THR A 67 15.38 -16.13 -1.13
C THR A 67 14.03 -16.08 -1.82
N THR A 68 12.99 -16.63 -1.18
CA THR A 68 11.62 -16.62 -1.71
C THR A 68 11.06 -15.20 -1.83
N CYS A 69 11.25 -14.37 -0.80
CA CYS A 69 10.85 -12.96 -0.82
C CYS A 69 11.54 -12.18 -1.96
N ARG A 70 12.83 -12.42 -2.21
CA ARG A 70 13.57 -11.79 -3.31
C ARG A 70 13.04 -12.22 -4.69
N ALA A 71 12.73 -13.51 -4.87
CA ALA A 71 12.11 -13.99 -6.11
C ALA A 71 10.74 -13.32 -6.35
N LEU A 72 9.91 -13.19 -5.31
CA LEU A 72 8.64 -12.48 -5.40
C LEU A 72 8.82 -11.00 -5.75
N GLN A 73 9.84 -10.34 -5.21
CA GLN A 73 10.18 -8.95 -5.54
C GLN A 73 10.58 -8.79 -7.01
N CYS A 74 11.33 -9.74 -7.58
CA CYS A 74 11.67 -9.73 -9.00
C CYS A 74 10.42 -9.81 -9.91
N VAL A 75 9.46 -10.68 -9.58
CA VAL A 75 8.20 -10.78 -10.34
C VAL A 75 7.36 -9.51 -10.17
N PHE A 76 7.23 -9.03 -8.93
CA PHE A 76 6.46 -7.83 -8.62
C PHE A 76 7.04 -6.56 -9.25
N GLU A 77 8.36 -6.45 -9.34
CA GLU A 77 9.04 -5.35 -10.02
C GLU A 77 8.66 -5.30 -11.50
N LYS A 78 8.75 -6.42 -12.21
CA LYS A 78 8.33 -6.47 -13.61
C LYS A 78 6.84 -6.20 -13.77
N PHE A 79 5.99 -6.77 -12.90
CA PHE A 79 4.56 -6.46 -12.88
C PHE A 79 4.29 -4.96 -12.73
N THR A 80 4.96 -4.32 -11.78
CA THR A 80 4.83 -2.88 -11.52
C THR A 80 5.27 -2.07 -12.72
N PHE A 81 6.38 -2.42 -13.38
CA PHE A 81 6.80 -1.72 -14.60
C PHE A 81 5.85 -1.91 -15.77
N ILE A 82 5.22 -3.09 -15.92
CA ILE A 82 4.21 -3.31 -16.95
C ILE A 82 3.00 -2.41 -16.70
N VAL A 83 2.49 -2.40 -15.47
CA VAL A 83 1.38 -1.52 -15.07
C VAL A 83 1.75 -0.04 -15.30
N TRP A 84 2.91 0.39 -14.83
CA TRP A 84 3.32 1.81 -14.86
C TRP A 84 3.63 2.30 -16.27
N SER A 85 4.33 1.49 -17.08
CA SER A 85 4.67 1.85 -18.47
C SER A 85 3.45 1.94 -19.40
N ASN A 86 2.33 1.33 -19.01
CA ASN A 86 1.05 1.44 -19.72
C ASN A 86 0.18 2.62 -19.23
N MET A 87 0.64 3.41 -18.24
CA MET A 87 -0.02 4.67 -17.85
C MET A 87 0.25 5.78 -18.86
N SER A 88 -0.52 6.88 -18.81
CA SER A 88 -0.19 8.10 -19.57
C SER A 88 1.14 8.69 -19.12
N VAL A 89 1.85 9.40 -20.01
CA VAL A 89 3.14 10.04 -19.71
C VAL A 89 3.05 10.99 -18.51
N GLU A 90 1.89 11.63 -18.32
CA GLU A 90 1.62 12.51 -17.18
C GLU A 90 1.64 11.74 -15.86
N ILE A 91 0.90 10.63 -15.77
CA ILE A 91 0.86 9.78 -14.58
C ILE A 91 2.25 9.17 -14.34
N GLN A 92 2.92 8.71 -15.40
CA GLN A 92 4.25 8.11 -15.32
C GLN A 92 5.25 9.01 -14.60
N LYS A 93 5.21 10.34 -14.87
CA LYS A 93 6.10 11.35 -14.30
C LYS A 93 5.77 11.74 -12.86
N SER A 94 4.55 11.42 -12.40
CA SER A 94 4.03 11.81 -11.09
C SER A 94 4.10 10.66 -10.07
N TYR A 95 5.02 9.70 -10.27
CA TYR A 95 5.25 8.64 -9.29
C TYR A 95 5.57 9.24 -7.91
N TYR A 96 4.94 8.70 -6.87
CA TYR A 96 5.26 9.00 -5.49
C TYR A 96 5.49 7.70 -4.70
N GLN A 97 6.40 7.78 -3.73
CA GLN A 97 6.73 6.66 -2.85
C GLN A 97 5.49 6.24 -2.04
N SER A 98 5.25 4.93 -1.94
CA SER A 98 4.08 4.25 -1.31
C SER A 98 2.95 3.81 -2.26
N VAL A 99 2.92 4.24 -3.53
CA VAL A 99 1.94 3.67 -4.48
C VAL A 99 2.15 2.16 -4.69
N THR A 100 3.38 1.70 -4.51
CA THR A 100 3.79 0.29 -4.54
C THR A 100 3.19 -0.52 -3.39
N ASP A 101 2.88 0.07 -2.23
CA ASP A 101 2.26 -0.67 -1.11
C ASP A 101 0.86 -1.18 -1.47
N MET A 102 0.07 -0.40 -2.21
CA MET A 102 -1.24 -0.83 -2.70
C MET A 102 -1.11 -1.84 -3.84
N LEU A 103 -0.22 -1.57 -4.80
CA LEU A 103 0.04 -2.50 -5.91
C LEU A 103 0.55 -3.86 -5.42
N GLU A 104 1.30 -3.89 -4.32
CA GLU A 104 1.78 -5.09 -3.66
C GLU A 104 0.62 -6.00 -3.24
N ILE A 105 -0.44 -5.44 -2.67
CA ILE A 105 -1.62 -6.18 -2.22
C ILE A 105 -2.45 -6.67 -3.43
N ILE A 106 -2.58 -5.85 -4.47
CA ILE A 106 -3.19 -6.26 -5.74
C ILE A 106 -2.41 -7.46 -6.30
N TYR A 107 -1.10 -7.33 -6.47
CA TYR A 107 -0.22 -8.40 -6.94
C TYR A 107 -0.39 -9.70 -6.13
N GLY A 108 -0.36 -9.59 -4.80
CA GLY A 108 -0.55 -10.73 -3.90
C GLY A 108 -1.88 -11.47 -4.10
N SER A 109 -2.91 -10.78 -4.56
CA SER A 109 -4.25 -11.36 -4.80
C SER A 109 -4.31 -12.25 -6.06
N TYR A 110 -3.35 -12.09 -6.98
CA TYR A 110 -3.32 -12.80 -8.26
C TYR A 110 -2.13 -13.74 -8.43
N VAL A 111 -1.01 -13.49 -7.72
CA VAL A 111 0.21 -14.27 -7.88
C VAL A 111 0.03 -15.72 -7.37
N ASN A 112 0.55 -16.66 -8.14
CA ASN A 112 0.77 -18.02 -7.69
C ASN A 112 2.09 -18.12 -6.91
N PHE A 113 2.03 -17.86 -5.60
CA PHE A 113 3.18 -17.98 -4.71
C PHE A 113 3.89 -19.34 -4.82
N ASN A 114 3.13 -20.44 -4.97
CA ASN A 114 3.70 -21.78 -5.09
C ASN A 114 4.51 -21.95 -6.38
N GLN A 115 4.09 -21.34 -7.49
CA GLN A 115 4.84 -21.41 -8.75
C GLN A 115 6.17 -20.66 -8.64
N VAL A 116 6.17 -19.47 -8.02
CA VAL A 116 7.41 -18.72 -7.74
C VAL A 116 8.36 -19.55 -6.88
N CYS A 117 7.85 -20.19 -5.81
CA CYS A 117 8.65 -21.06 -4.94
C CYS A 117 9.23 -22.29 -5.65
N ARG A 118 8.54 -22.83 -6.67
CA ARG A 118 9.05 -23.97 -7.46
C ARG A 118 10.16 -23.57 -8.41
N ASP A 119 10.12 -22.32 -8.88
CA ASP A 119 11.00 -21.81 -9.93
C ASP A 119 12.13 -20.92 -9.39
N LEU A 120 12.45 -20.99 -8.09
CA LEU A 120 13.46 -20.14 -7.43
C LEU A 120 14.81 -20.12 -8.19
N SER A 121 15.23 -21.25 -8.76
CA SER A 121 16.48 -21.36 -9.52
C SER A 121 16.52 -20.51 -10.80
N LYS A 122 15.37 -20.02 -11.29
CA LYS A 122 15.29 -19.16 -12.49
C LYS A 122 15.58 -17.69 -12.19
N PHE A 123 15.48 -17.28 -10.93
CA PHE A 123 15.67 -15.88 -10.57
C PHE A 123 17.14 -15.61 -10.25
N LEU A 124 17.67 -14.55 -10.86
CA LEU A 124 19.01 -14.04 -10.56
C LEU A 124 18.88 -12.86 -9.59
N TYR A 125 19.02 -13.11 -8.30
CA TYR A 125 18.97 -12.08 -7.25
C TYR A 125 20.21 -12.18 -6.37
N PHE A 126 20.69 -11.03 -5.90
CA PHE A 126 21.69 -10.95 -4.84
C PHE A 126 20.99 -10.43 -3.58
N ASN A 127 21.48 -10.80 -2.39
CA ASN A 127 20.91 -10.31 -1.13
C ASN A 127 20.86 -8.77 -1.07
N GLU A 128 21.76 -8.10 -1.78
CA GLU A 128 21.94 -6.65 -1.81
C GLU A 128 21.20 -5.95 -2.97
N ASP A 129 20.91 -6.66 -4.08
CA ASP A 129 20.40 -6.05 -5.31
C ASP A 129 19.48 -6.99 -6.12
N LEU A 130 18.42 -6.42 -6.70
CA LEU A 130 17.51 -7.14 -7.59
C LEU A 130 17.95 -6.89 -9.03
N LYS A 131 18.13 -7.96 -9.82
CA LYS A 131 18.18 -7.78 -11.28
C LYS A 131 16.77 -7.81 -11.82
N LEU A 132 16.46 -6.88 -12.72
CA LEU A 132 15.18 -6.88 -13.42
C LEU A 132 14.98 -8.24 -14.10
N PHE A 133 13.93 -8.93 -13.70
CA PHE A 133 13.62 -10.26 -14.22
C PHE A 133 13.07 -10.13 -15.65
N ASN A 134 13.84 -10.56 -16.64
CA ASN A 134 13.51 -10.29 -18.04
C ASN A 134 12.64 -11.39 -18.69
N GLU A 135 12.39 -12.51 -18.02
CA GLU A 135 11.54 -13.59 -18.55
C GLU A 135 10.05 -13.26 -18.43
N ASP A 136 9.21 -13.98 -19.18
CA ASP A 136 7.76 -13.85 -19.08
C ASP A 136 7.29 -14.15 -17.64
N ILE A 137 6.60 -13.17 -17.03
CA ILE A 137 6.07 -13.32 -15.67
C ILE A 137 4.64 -13.84 -15.64
N SER A 138 3.95 -13.93 -16.79
CA SER A 138 2.55 -14.36 -16.87
C SER A 138 2.32 -15.74 -16.25
N ILE A 139 3.32 -16.62 -16.34
CA ILE A 139 3.34 -17.97 -15.76
C ILE A 139 3.22 -17.98 -14.23
N TYR A 140 3.57 -16.88 -13.55
CA TYR A 140 3.48 -16.75 -12.10
C TYR A 140 2.12 -16.25 -11.62
N PHE A 141 1.14 -16.10 -12.53
CA PHE A 141 -0.22 -15.70 -12.20
C PHE A 141 -1.16 -16.86 -12.50
N ASN A 142 -2.00 -17.22 -11.53
CA ASN A 142 -2.71 -18.50 -11.48
C ASN A 142 -3.74 -18.75 -12.59
N LEU A 143 -3.99 -17.77 -13.48
CA LEU A 143 -4.78 -17.82 -14.73
C LEU A 143 -5.12 -16.40 -15.24
N ASP A 144 -4.90 -15.37 -14.43
CA ASP A 144 -5.53 -14.05 -14.61
C ASP A 144 -4.52 -12.90 -14.63
N TYR A 145 -3.42 -13.12 -15.36
CA TYR A 145 -2.35 -12.13 -15.49
C TYR A 145 -2.86 -10.80 -16.06
N ASN A 146 -3.61 -10.87 -17.16
CA ASN A 146 -4.14 -9.68 -17.83
C ASN A 146 -5.06 -8.88 -16.91
N ARG A 147 -5.86 -9.59 -16.12
CA ARG A 147 -6.72 -8.99 -15.11
C ARG A 147 -5.94 -8.33 -14.00
N ALA A 148 -4.91 -8.99 -13.47
CA ALA A 148 -4.04 -8.42 -12.45
C ALA A 148 -3.42 -7.08 -12.93
N VAL A 149 -2.91 -7.06 -14.16
CA VAL A 149 -2.36 -5.83 -14.77
C VAL A 149 -3.45 -4.79 -14.94
N SER A 150 -4.62 -5.17 -15.47
CA SER A 150 -5.72 -4.24 -15.67
C SER A 150 -6.24 -3.63 -14.36
N VAL A 151 -6.36 -4.41 -13.29
CA VAL A 151 -6.74 -3.94 -11.96
C VAL A 151 -5.68 -3.00 -11.40
N GLY A 152 -4.40 -3.35 -11.52
CA GLY A 152 -3.29 -2.46 -11.12
C GLY A 152 -3.34 -1.11 -11.85
N MET A 153 -3.60 -1.13 -13.16
CA MET A 153 -3.75 0.07 -13.97
C MET A 153 -4.94 0.94 -13.52
N GLN A 154 -6.10 0.32 -13.30
CA GLN A 154 -7.31 1.01 -12.87
C GLN A 154 -7.19 1.59 -11.46
N ALA A 155 -6.52 0.88 -10.54
CA ALA A 155 -6.23 1.34 -9.20
C ALA A 155 -5.34 2.60 -9.19
N ILE A 156 -4.27 2.61 -9.99
CA ILE A 156 -3.43 3.81 -10.14
C ILE A 156 -4.24 4.97 -10.71
N LEU A 157 -5.01 4.74 -11.76
CA LEU A 157 -5.82 5.78 -12.39
C LEU A 157 -6.86 6.34 -11.39
N HIS A 158 -7.48 5.48 -10.61
CA HIS A 158 -8.41 5.88 -9.55
C HIS A 158 -7.74 6.82 -8.53
N LEU A 159 -6.59 6.42 -7.97
CA LEU A 159 -5.86 7.23 -6.99
C LEU A 159 -5.33 8.53 -7.60
N TYR A 160 -4.87 8.47 -8.85
CA TYR A 160 -4.44 9.65 -9.60
C TYR A 160 -5.59 10.63 -9.79
N ASN A 161 -6.78 10.17 -10.18
CA ASN A 161 -7.94 11.06 -10.35
C ASN A 161 -8.32 11.79 -9.06
N GLN A 162 -8.10 11.19 -7.90
CA GLN A 162 -8.36 11.81 -6.60
C GLN A 162 -7.26 12.79 -6.18
N THR A 163 -5.99 12.42 -6.34
CA THR A 163 -4.86 13.12 -5.70
C THR A 163 -3.98 13.87 -6.69
N GLN A 164 -4.04 13.52 -7.97
CA GLN A 164 -3.12 13.91 -9.04
C GLN A 164 -1.65 13.59 -8.70
N PHE A 165 -1.43 12.75 -7.68
CA PHE A 165 -0.15 12.51 -7.02
C PHE A 165 0.63 13.80 -6.70
N SER A 166 -0.08 14.90 -6.43
CA SER A 166 0.54 16.20 -6.22
C SER A 166 0.80 16.45 -4.75
N GLN A 167 1.97 17.02 -4.44
CA GLN A 167 2.30 17.45 -3.07
C GLN A 167 1.24 18.40 -2.50
N GLN A 168 0.67 19.28 -3.34
CA GLN A 168 -0.37 20.21 -2.91
C GLN A 168 -1.64 19.47 -2.46
N SER A 169 -2.07 18.45 -3.20
CA SER A 169 -3.24 17.63 -2.85
C SER A 169 -3.01 16.92 -1.51
N PHE A 170 -1.85 16.26 -1.36
CA PHE A 170 -1.51 15.56 -0.13
C PHE A 170 -1.42 16.51 1.07
N MET A 171 -0.82 17.70 0.90
CA MET A 171 -0.77 18.72 1.96
C MET A 171 -2.16 19.21 2.38
N LYS A 172 -3.09 19.37 1.42
CA LYS A 172 -4.49 19.72 1.72
C LYS A 172 -5.19 18.61 2.52
N MET A 173 -4.98 17.35 2.13
CA MET A 173 -5.51 16.20 2.86
C MET A 173 -4.92 16.13 4.28
N SER A 174 -3.59 16.22 4.44
CA SER A 174 -2.91 16.23 5.74
C SER A 174 -3.38 17.36 6.66
N SER A 175 -3.59 18.56 6.10
CA SER A 175 -4.14 19.69 6.87
C SER A 175 -5.56 19.42 7.34
N SER A 176 -6.36 18.70 6.55
CA SER A 176 -7.73 18.34 6.89
C SER A 176 -7.78 17.23 7.94
N VAL A 177 -6.88 16.23 7.84
CA VAL A 177 -6.65 15.23 8.88
C VAL A 177 -6.27 15.91 10.19
N HIS A 178 -5.30 16.83 10.19
CA HIS A 178 -4.88 17.56 11.39
C HIS A 178 -6.04 18.32 12.06
N LYS A 179 -6.88 19.01 11.27
CA LYS A 179 -8.06 19.72 11.78
C LYS A 179 -9.05 18.77 12.44
N LEU A 180 -9.24 17.58 11.87
CA LEU A 180 -10.17 16.59 12.40
C LEU A 180 -9.61 15.91 13.66
N VAL A 181 -8.34 15.50 13.65
CA VAL A 181 -7.66 14.94 14.83
C VAL A 181 -7.64 15.93 15.99
N SER A 182 -7.43 17.23 15.72
CA SER A 182 -7.51 18.28 16.75
C SER A 182 -8.86 18.37 17.45
N ARG A 183 -9.93 17.89 16.82
CA ARG A 183 -11.27 17.84 17.41
C ARG A 183 -11.56 16.50 18.07
N LEU A 184 -11.18 15.39 17.43
CA LEU A 184 -11.46 14.04 17.91
C LEU A 184 -10.56 13.65 19.09
N ALA A 185 -9.29 14.04 19.04
CA ALA A 185 -8.26 13.65 19.98
C ALA A 185 -7.43 14.87 20.48
N PRO A 186 -8.07 15.85 21.13
CA PRO A 186 -7.41 17.08 21.55
C PRO A 186 -6.28 16.84 22.56
N ALA A 187 -6.31 15.72 23.30
CA ALA A 187 -5.24 15.33 24.22
C ALA A 187 -3.91 15.09 23.50
N ILE A 188 -3.94 14.42 22.34
CA ILE A 188 -2.73 14.20 21.51
C ILE A 188 -2.13 15.54 21.12
N ILE A 189 -2.96 16.44 20.57
CA ILE A 189 -2.46 17.72 20.07
C ILE A 189 -1.87 18.57 21.18
N LYS A 190 -2.44 18.52 22.39
CA LYS A 190 -1.88 19.19 23.57
C LYS A 190 -0.57 18.59 24.05
N SER A 191 -0.34 17.30 23.82
CA SER A 191 0.89 16.61 24.22
C SER A 191 2.07 16.89 23.29
N ILE A 192 1.82 17.36 22.05
CA ILE A 192 2.89 17.72 21.12
C ILE A 192 3.69 18.90 21.70
N PRO A 193 5.03 18.80 21.83
CA PRO A 193 5.86 19.88 22.36
C PRO A 193 5.71 21.16 21.53
N LYS A 194 5.64 22.31 22.22
CA LYS A 194 5.38 23.63 21.59
C LYS A 194 6.45 24.07 20.59
N GLU A 195 7.63 23.45 20.63
CA GLU A 195 8.73 23.67 19.68
C GLU A 195 8.46 23.09 18.29
N PHE A 196 7.55 22.12 18.18
CA PHE A 196 7.10 21.64 16.88
C PHE A 196 6.11 22.63 16.27
N SER A 197 6.42 23.11 15.07
CA SER A 197 5.49 23.95 14.32
C SER A 197 4.30 23.12 13.83
N ASN A 198 3.15 23.77 13.63
CA ASN A 198 1.98 23.14 13.02
C ASN A 198 2.32 22.50 11.66
N ASP A 199 3.22 23.10 10.90
CA ASP A 199 3.66 22.57 9.61
C ASP A 199 4.40 21.23 9.78
N MET A 200 5.24 21.08 10.80
CA MET A 200 5.89 19.79 11.10
C MET A 200 4.87 18.71 11.46
N VAL A 201 3.82 19.05 12.22
CA VAL A 201 2.74 18.11 12.56
C VAL A 201 1.96 17.72 11.30
N ILE A 202 1.65 18.68 10.42
CA ILE A 202 0.96 18.42 9.15
C ILE A 202 1.81 17.52 8.23
N LEU A 203 3.12 17.77 8.15
CA LEU A 203 4.03 16.94 7.37
C LEU A 203 4.08 15.50 7.91
N ASN A 204 4.00 15.29 9.23
CA ASN A 204 3.89 13.95 9.81
C ASN A 204 2.59 13.23 9.46
N TYR A 205 1.50 13.92 9.12
CA TYR A 205 0.30 13.24 8.61
C TYR A 205 0.44 12.81 7.14
N MET A 206 1.37 13.41 6.41
CA MET A 206 1.55 13.15 4.97
C MET A 206 1.87 11.69 4.70
N GLN A 207 2.72 11.05 5.51
CA GLN A 207 3.01 9.61 5.39
C GLN A 207 1.75 8.73 5.51
N TYR A 208 0.79 9.07 6.38
CA TYR A 208 -0.45 8.30 6.53
C TYR A 208 -1.38 8.52 5.34
N VAL A 209 -1.42 9.76 4.83
CA VAL A 209 -2.22 10.14 3.66
C VAL A 209 -1.67 9.48 2.39
N THR A 210 -0.36 9.50 2.17
CA THR A 210 0.23 8.99 0.93
C THR A 210 0.17 7.48 0.83
N CYS A 211 0.35 6.75 1.93
CA CYS A 211 0.26 5.28 1.88
C CYS A 211 -1.09 4.72 2.35
N PHE A 212 -2.06 5.58 2.69
CA PHE A 212 -3.32 5.18 3.33
C PHE A 212 -3.12 4.22 4.52
N CYS A 213 -2.13 4.53 5.36
CA CYS A 213 -1.66 3.71 6.47
C CYS A 213 -1.10 2.31 6.11
N LEU A 214 -1.03 1.91 4.84
CA LEU A 214 -0.54 0.59 4.43
C LEU A 214 0.89 0.33 4.90
N HIS A 215 1.77 1.33 4.82
CA HIS A 215 3.19 1.22 5.21
C HIS A 215 3.41 0.84 6.69
N PHE A 216 2.38 1.00 7.53
CA PHE A 216 2.49 0.88 8.98
C PHE A 216 2.08 -0.50 9.49
N THR A 217 1.55 -1.38 8.62
CA THR A 217 1.14 -2.73 9.00
C THR A 217 1.84 -3.78 8.14
N THR A 218 2.24 -4.88 8.79
CA THR A 218 2.69 -6.10 8.12
C THR A 218 1.61 -7.19 8.08
N ASP A 219 0.45 -6.94 8.70
CA ASP A 219 -0.65 -7.88 8.75
C ASP A 219 -1.41 -7.88 7.41
N LEU A 220 -1.48 -9.05 6.79
CA LEU A 220 -2.06 -9.18 5.46
C LEU A 220 -3.56 -8.88 5.46
N LYS A 221 -4.30 -9.30 6.49
CA LYS A 221 -5.75 -9.05 6.60
C LYS A 221 -6.01 -7.56 6.72
N LEU A 222 -5.28 -6.87 7.60
CA LEU A 222 -5.38 -5.41 7.72
C LEU A 222 -5.03 -4.72 6.40
N SER A 223 -3.97 -5.16 5.73
CA SER A 223 -3.55 -4.60 4.45
C SER A 223 -4.63 -4.77 3.37
N THR A 224 -5.35 -5.90 3.34
CA THR A 224 -6.47 -6.11 2.42
C THR A 224 -7.61 -5.11 2.70
N ILE A 225 -8.04 -5.00 3.96
CA ILE A 225 -9.09 -4.05 4.38
C ILE A 225 -8.72 -2.61 4.03
N LEU A 226 -7.49 -2.18 4.35
CA LEU A 226 -7.01 -0.83 4.04
C LEU A 226 -6.99 -0.56 2.53
N THR A 227 -6.59 -1.55 1.73
CA THR A 227 -6.57 -1.42 0.26
C THR A 227 -7.98 -1.27 -0.31
N GLU A 228 -8.95 -2.07 0.16
CA GLU A 228 -10.35 -1.94 -0.27
C GLU A 228 -10.92 -0.57 0.06
N LEU A 229 -10.68 -0.10 1.27
CA LEU A 229 -11.10 1.22 1.71
C LEU A 229 -10.42 2.34 0.92
N TYR A 230 -9.12 2.21 0.60
CA TYR A 230 -8.41 3.21 -0.18
C TYR A 230 -9.03 3.39 -1.57
N LEU A 231 -9.40 2.29 -2.21
CA LEU A 231 -9.97 2.26 -3.56
C LEU A 231 -11.48 2.53 -3.61
N THR A 232 -12.15 2.54 -2.45
CA THR A 232 -13.60 2.76 -2.35
C THR A 232 -13.94 4.17 -1.86
N LEU A 233 -13.18 4.68 -0.89
CA LEU A 233 -13.45 5.97 -0.27
C LEU A 233 -13.03 7.11 -1.19
N ASN A 234 -13.87 8.15 -1.26
CA ASN A 234 -13.47 9.45 -1.77
C ASN A 234 -12.49 10.16 -0.81
N MET A 235 -11.95 11.30 -1.21
CA MET A 235 -10.97 12.04 -0.39
C MET A 235 -11.47 12.37 1.03
N ASP A 236 -12.73 12.78 1.18
CA ASP A 236 -13.30 13.11 2.49
C ASP A 236 -13.42 11.86 3.38
N GLY A 237 -13.83 10.73 2.79
CA GLY A 237 -13.85 9.43 3.44
C GLY A 237 -12.45 9.01 3.90
N GLN A 238 -11.44 9.18 3.05
CA GLN A 238 -10.05 8.87 3.39
C GLN A 238 -9.53 9.75 4.54
N ILE A 239 -9.80 11.07 4.50
CA ILE A 239 -9.44 12.00 5.58
C ILE A 239 -10.08 11.60 6.90
N TYR A 240 -11.38 11.29 6.87
CA TYR A 240 -12.11 10.84 8.06
C TYR A 240 -11.53 9.54 8.61
N PHE A 241 -11.29 8.57 7.73
CA PHE A 241 -10.75 7.26 8.08
C PHE A 241 -9.38 7.35 8.76
N ILE A 242 -8.44 8.09 8.15
CA ILE A 242 -7.10 8.30 8.71
C ILE A 242 -7.19 8.99 10.08
N ALA A 243 -8.04 10.01 10.23
CA ALA A 243 -8.22 10.68 11.51
C ALA A 243 -8.80 9.76 12.60
N GLN A 244 -9.68 8.83 12.22
CA GLN A 244 -10.23 7.82 13.13
C GLN A 244 -9.17 6.81 13.57
N ILE A 245 -8.31 6.34 12.66
CA ILE A 245 -7.16 5.49 13.02
C ILE A 245 -6.28 6.21 14.04
N ILE A 246 -5.91 7.47 13.77
CA ILE A 246 -5.04 8.23 14.67
C ILE A 246 -5.69 8.41 16.05
N ASN A 247 -6.99 8.72 16.09
CA ASN A 247 -7.74 8.82 17.33
C ASN A 247 -7.77 7.49 18.09
N PHE A 248 -8.05 6.37 17.42
CA PHE A 248 -8.04 5.03 18.02
C PHE A 248 -6.68 4.69 18.60
N CYS A 249 -5.60 4.88 17.84
CA CYS A 249 -4.23 4.63 18.30
C CYS A 249 -3.90 5.44 19.55
N ALA A 250 -4.36 6.69 19.62
CA ALA A 250 -4.11 7.52 20.79
C ALA A 250 -4.93 7.12 22.01
N GLN A 251 -6.21 6.79 21.85
CA GLN A 251 -7.05 6.33 22.97
C GLN A 251 -6.46 5.10 23.65
N ASN A 252 -5.78 4.24 22.89
CA ASN A 252 -5.16 3.02 23.42
C ASN A 252 -3.74 3.22 23.99
N LEU A 253 -3.12 4.40 23.85
CA LEU A 253 -1.71 4.62 24.24
C LEU A 253 -1.45 5.88 25.08
N ILE A 254 -2.45 6.74 25.30
CA ILE A 254 -2.33 7.95 26.14
C ILE A 254 -1.94 7.63 27.59
N SER A 255 -2.16 6.41 28.09
CA SER A 255 -1.75 6.00 29.44
C SER A 255 -0.28 5.59 29.56
N GLU A 256 0.46 5.45 28.45
CA GLU A 256 1.79 4.80 28.43
C GLU A 256 2.95 5.71 28.00
N ILE A 257 2.70 6.95 27.58
CA ILE A 257 3.73 7.78 26.93
C ILE A 257 3.69 9.23 27.47
N ASP A 258 4.83 9.69 28.00
CA ASP A 258 5.03 11.05 28.54
C ASP A 258 5.38 12.12 27.47
N ASP A 259 5.76 11.71 26.24
CA ASP A 259 6.09 12.62 25.11
C ASP A 259 5.10 12.48 23.94
N GLY A 260 4.35 13.56 23.66
CA GLY A 260 3.31 13.60 22.64
C GLY A 260 3.77 13.50 21.19
N TYR A 261 5.02 13.85 20.87
CA TYR A 261 5.53 13.72 19.49
C TYR A 261 5.96 12.29 19.18
N GLU A 262 6.59 11.64 20.15
CA GLU A 262 6.86 10.21 20.13
C GLU A 262 5.53 9.43 20.04
N LEU A 263 4.48 9.90 20.74
CA LEU A 263 3.10 9.40 20.66
C LEU A 263 2.57 9.39 19.21
N LEU A 264 2.71 10.45 18.42
CA LEU A 264 2.02 10.51 17.12
C LEU A 264 2.62 9.57 16.07
N ASN A 265 3.95 9.45 16.02
CA ASN A 265 4.63 8.53 15.10
C ASN A 265 4.71 7.11 15.67
N GLN A 266 5.03 6.93 16.95
CA GLN A 266 5.14 5.60 17.54
C GLN A 266 3.78 4.99 17.89
N CYS A 267 2.71 5.74 18.17
CA CYS A 267 1.41 5.12 18.45
C CYS A 267 0.83 4.47 17.20
N VAL A 268 0.87 5.15 16.06
CA VAL A 268 0.37 4.60 14.81
C VAL A 268 1.26 3.43 14.36
N HIS A 269 2.59 3.59 14.39
CA HIS A 269 3.51 2.48 14.08
C HIS A 269 3.39 1.29 15.05
N ARG A 270 3.35 1.50 16.37
CA ARG A 270 3.27 0.42 17.37
C ARG A 270 1.93 -0.30 17.30
N THR A 271 0.82 0.43 17.14
CA THR A 271 -0.53 -0.15 17.09
C THR A 271 -0.81 -0.88 15.79
N LEU A 272 -0.31 -0.40 14.64
CA LEU A 272 -0.47 -1.07 13.34
C LEU A 272 0.53 -2.23 13.14
N LYS A 273 1.66 -2.22 13.87
CA LYS A 273 2.67 -3.29 13.85
C LYS A 273 2.41 -4.38 14.88
N SER A 274 1.74 -4.07 16.00
CA SER A 274 1.20 -5.10 16.87
C SER A 274 0.06 -5.79 16.12
N LYS A 275 -0.04 -7.13 16.21
CA LYS A 275 -1.13 -7.93 15.64
C LYS A 275 -2.43 -7.64 16.42
N ASN A 276 -2.90 -6.40 16.35
CA ASN A 276 -3.94 -5.90 17.21
C ASN A 276 -5.30 -6.29 16.64
N GLU A 277 -5.84 -7.39 17.15
CA GLU A 277 -7.17 -7.88 16.80
C GLU A 277 -8.25 -6.80 17.03
N ASP A 278 -8.07 -5.93 18.02
CA ASP A 278 -8.98 -4.81 18.28
C ASP A 278 -8.93 -3.77 17.17
N LEU A 279 -7.76 -3.51 16.57
CA LEU A 279 -7.64 -2.62 15.42
C LEU A 279 -8.29 -3.24 14.18
N ALA A 280 -8.11 -4.54 13.95
CA ALA A 280 -8.77 -5.23 12.84
C ALA A 280 -10.30 -5.18 12.99
N ALA A 281 -10.81 -5.47 14.18
CA ALA A 281 -12.23 -5.38 14.49
C ALA A 281 -12.76 -3.94 14.35
N PHE A 282 -12.00 -2.95 14.82
CA PHE A 282 -12.32 -1.54 14.65
C PHE A 282 -12.40 -1.13 13.18
N LEU A 283 -11.42 -1.51 12.36
CA LEU A 283 -11.41 -1.16 10.93
C LEU A 283 -12.54 -1.86 10.16
N GLU A 284 -12.85 -3.12 10.49
CA GLU A 284 -14.01 -3.83 9.94
C GLU A 284 -15.34 -3.17 10.33
N ASP A 285 -15.50 -2.76 11.60
CA ASP A 285 -16.71 -2.06 12.06
C ASP A 285 -16.83 -0.68 11.39
N LEU A 286 -15.73 0.06 11.35
CA LEU A 286 -15.68 1.38 10.70
C LEU A 286 -16.05 1.26 9.22
N TRP A 287 -15.58 0.22 8.53
CA TRP A 287 -15.97 -0.07 7.15
C TRP A 287 -17.45 -0.43 7.02
N LYS A 288 -17.96 -1.40 7.80
CA LYS A 288 -19.38 -1.78 7.80
C LYS A 288 -20.29 -0.57 8.04
N ASN A 289 -19.85 0.38 8.85
CA ASN A 289 -20.58 1.61 9.15
C ASN A 289 -20.38 2.71 8.09
N ALA A 290 -19.21 2.80 7.44
CA ALA A 290 -18.96 3.68 6.30
C ALA A 290 -19.83 3.29 5.09
N ASN A 291 -20.00 1.99 4.83
CA ASN A 291 -20.92 1.43 3.83
C ASN A 291 -22.38 1.84 4.02
N LYS A 292 -22.78 2.19 5.25
CA LYS A 292 -24.15 2.63 5.55
C LYS A 292 -24.35 4.14 5.48
N LYS A 293 -23.27 4.95 5.47
CA LYS A 293 -23.37 6.41 5.67
C LYS A 293 -22.64 7.30 4.66
N MET A 294 -21.67 6.79 3.89
CA MET A 294 -20.74 7.64 3.11
C MET A 294 -20.68 7.38 1.60
N PHE A 295 -21.54 6.51 1.04
CA PHE A 295 -21.56 6.32 -0.42
C PHE A 295 -22.34 7.45 -1.11
N VAL A 296 -21.56 8.40 -1.64
CA VAL A 296 -21.93 9.21 -2.80
C VAL A 296 -22.08 8.25 -3.98
N LYS A 297 -23.20 8.33 -4.68
CA LYS A 297 -23.46 7.60 -5.94
C LYS A 297 -22.24 7.72 -6.87
N ILE A 298 -21.67 6.58 -7.25
CA ILE A 298 -20.90 6.44 -8.50
C ILE A 298 -21.90 6.45 -9.64
#